data_AF-A0A3D3BRF3-F1
#
_entry.id   AF-A0A3D3BRF3-F1
#
_cell.length_a   1.000
_cell.length_b   1.000
_cell.length_c   1.000
_cell.angle_alpha   90.00
_cell.angle_beta   90.00
_cell.angle_gamma   90.00
#
_symmetry.space_group_name_H-M   'P 1'
#
loop_
_entity.id
_entity.type
_entity.pdbx_description
1 polymer ?
#
loop_
_entity_poly.entity_id
_entity_poly.type
_entity_poly.pdbx_seq_one_letter_code
_entity_poly.pdbx_strand_id
1 'polypeptide(L)'
;MTSTDAPCSQRSVDTHEPLAGSAPAATAWIVVEHLGPWGRDALEDSGLNSDCVAHLRWALDTHGVRTILARRSGSRRVGAR
;
A
#
# COMPACT_ATOMS: atom_id res chain seq x y z
N MET A 1 22.10 -0.33 -27.85
CA MET A 1 20.97 -1.01 -27.17
C MET A 1 20.58 -0.14 -25.97
N THR A 2 19.90 0.99 -26.21
CA THR A 2 19.46 1.88 -25.13
C THR A 2 18.14 1.33 -24.62
N SER A 3 18.18 0.52 -23.57
CA SER A 3 16.96 -0.09 -23.07
C SER A 3 16.05 1.00 -22.51
N THR A 4 14.86 1.16 -23.09
CA THR A 4 13.73 1.97 -22.56
C THR A 4 13.22 1.43 -21.21
N ASP A 5 13.87 0.40 -20.66
CA ASP A 5 13.50 -0.39 -19.49
C ASP A 5 14.05 0.16 -18.17
N ALA A 6 14.79 1.27 -18.20
CA ALA A 6 15.20 1.95 -16.96
C ALA A 6 13.95 2.53 -16.25
N PRO A 7 13.80 2.34 -14.93
CA PRO A 7 12.68 2.89 -14.17
C PRO A 7 12.54 4.39 -14.39
N CYS A 8 11.29 4.90 -14.39
CA CYS A 8 11.04 6.33 -14.59
C CYS A 8 11.84 7.21 -13.61
N SER A 9 11.98 6.79 -12.34
CA SER A 9 12.76 7.52 -11.34
C SER A 9 14.24 7.65 -11.73
N GLN A 10 14.84 6.60 -12.28
CA GLN A 10 16.24 6.63 -12.70
C GLN A 10 16.44 7.54 -13.90
N ARG A 11 15.52 7.50 -14.87
CA ARG A 11 15.54 8.39 -16.03
C ARG A 11 15.41 9.86 -15.64
N SER A 12 14.51 10.18 -14.71
CA SER A 12 14.37 11.55 -14.20
C SER A 12 15.65 12.07 -13.51
N VAL A 13 16.36 11.21 -12.77
CA VAL A 13 17.69 11.54 -12.20
C VAL A 13 18.69 11.85 -13.33
N ASP A 14 18.80 10.97 -14.33
CA ASP A 14 19.74 11.13 -15.44
C ASP A 14 19.47 12.43 -16.23
N THR A 15 18.19 12.80 -16.38
CA THR A 15 17.78 14.04 -17.05
C THR A 15 17.70 15.26 -16.14
N HIS A 16 18.11 15.14 -14.88
CA HIS A 16 18.09 16.23 -13.88
C HIS A 16 16.70 16.85 -13.69
N GLU A 17 15.66 16.05 -13.87
CA GLU A 17 14.29 16.44 -13.57
C GLU A 17 14.08 16.43 -12.04
N PRO A 18 13.34 17.40 -11.47
CA PRO A 18 12.93 17.35 -10.07
C PRO A 18 12.10 16.10 -9.78
N LEU A 19 12.59 15.23 -8.89
CA LEU A 19 11.84 14.06 -8.42
C LEU A 19 10.73 14.49 -7.45
N ALA A 20 9.60 14.94 -7.98
CA ALA A 20 8.43 15.38 -7.20
C ALA A 20 7.64 14.22 -6.54
N GLY A 21 8.21 13.01 -6.44
CA GLY A 21 7.55 11.84 -5.88
C GLY A 21 7.57 11.85 -4.35
N SER A 22 6.40 12.00 -3.72
CA SER A 22 6.22 11.82 -2.27
C SER A 22 5.88 10.39 -1.87
N ALA A 23 5.97 9.45 -2.81
CA ALA A 23 5.67 8.04 -2.56
C ALA A 23 6.66 7.47 -1.52
N PRO A 24 6.19 6.75 -0.50
CA PRO A 24 7.07 6.15 0.49
C PRO A 24 7.96 5.06 -0.10
N ALA A 25 9.21 4.97 0.33
CA ALA A 25 10.07 3.82 0.05
C ALA A 25 9.61 2.59 0.87
N ALA A 26 9.62 1.42 0.23
CA ALA A 26 9.32 0.13 0.86
C ALA A 26 9.99 -1.01 0.09
N THR A 27 10.41 -2.07 0.80
CA THR A 27 10.95 -3.29 0.17
C THR A 27 9.84 -4.06 -0.55
N ALA A 28 8.63 -4.06 0.01
CA ALA A 28 7.43 -4.59 -0.63
C ALA A 28 6.17 -3.89 -0.11
N TRP A 29 5.06 -4.18 -0.77
CA TRP A 29 3.73 -3.73 -0.37
C TRP A 29 2.79 -4.91 -0.22
N ILE A 30 1.96 -4.89 0.83
CA ILE A 30 0.81 -5.78 0.95
C ILE A 30 -0.48 -4.99 0.85
N VAL A 31 -1.49 -5.57 0.20
CA VAL A 31 -2.82 -4.99 0.09
C VAL A 31 -3.77 -5.82 0.94
N VAL A 32 -4.41 -5.17 1.92
CA VAL A 32 -5.45 -5.80 2.74
C VAL A 32 -6.81 -5.40 2.19
N GLU A 33 -7.59 -6.38 1.73
CA GLU A 33 -8.97 -6.12 1.33
C GLU A 33 -9.86 -5.99 2.58
N HIS A 34 -10.44 -4.81 2.78
CA HIS A 34 -11.39 -4.53 3.87
C HIS A 34 -12.68 -3.93 3.31
N LEU A 35 -13.84 -4.40 3.78
CA LEU A 35 -15.15 -3.96 3.27
C LEU A 35 -15.80 -2.84 4.09
N GLY A 36 -15.30 -2.60 5.30
CA GLY A 36 -15.78 -1.56 6.21
C GLY A 36 -15.13 -0.19 5.99
N PRO A 37 -15.52 0.82 6.79
CA PRO A 37 -14.81 2.10 6.83
C PRO A 37 -13.40 1.91 7.40
N TRP A 38 -12.48 2.77 6.99
CA TRP A 38 -11.16 2.91 7.59
C TRP A 38 -10.82 4.38 7.78
N GLY A 39 -10.11 4.68 8.85
CA GLY A 39 -9.61 6.02 9.15
C GLY A 39 -8.26 6.31 8.49
N ARG A 40 -7.44 7.11 9.17
CA ARG A 40 -6.15 7.57 8.66
C ARG A 40 -5.11 6.46 8.75
N ASP A 41 -5.06 5.77 9.88
CA ASP A 41 -4.27 4.54 10.01
C ASP A 41 -5.18 3.37 9.65
N ALA A 42 -4.94 2.80 8.49
CA ALA A 42 -5.81 1.77 7.95
C ALA A 42 -5.72 0.43 8.72
N LEU A 43 -4.71 0.19 9.56
CA LEU A 43 -4.70 -0.99 10.43
C LEU A 43 -5.46 -0.72 11.74
N GLU A 44 -5.25 0.44 12.36
CA GLU A 44 -5.88 0.79 13.64
C GLU A 44 -7.34 1.23 13.51
N ASP A 45 -7.65 2.00 12.47
CA ASP A 45 -8.93 2.68 12.32
C ASP A 45 -9.96 1.87 11.49
N SER A 46 -9.69 0.59 11.23
CA SER A 46 -10.55 -0.29 10.40
C SER A 46 -11.32 -1.34 11.21
N GLY A 47 -11.24 -1.27 12.54
CA GLY A 47 -11.87 -2.28 13.41
C GLY A 47 -11.30 -3.69 13.25
N LEU A 48 -10.04 -3.80 12.80
CA LEU A 48 -9.31 -5.07 12.82
C LEU A 48 -9.06 -5.49 14.28
N ASN A 49 -9.01 -6.80 14.52
CA ASN A 49 -8.65 -7.32 15.83
C ASN A 49 -7.26 -6.80 16.25
N SER A 50 -7.13 -6.36 17.51
CA SER A 50 -5.91 -5.73 18.03
C SER A 50 -4.67 -6.62 17.95
N ASP A 51 -4.81 -7.92 18.20
CA ASP A 51 -3.69 -8.86 18.15
C ASP A 51 -3.22 -9.05 16.71
N CYS A 52 -4.16 -9.07 15.76
CA CYS A 52 -3.86 -9.09 14.33
C CYS A 52 -3.12 -7.81 13.90
N VAL A 53 -3.58 -6.64 14.34
CA VAL A 53 -2.89 -5.36 14.05
C VAL A 53 -1.47 -5.36 14.60
N ALA A 54 -1.28 -5.79 15.84
CA ALA A 54 0.04 -5.87 16.47
C ALA A 54 0.98 -6.81 15.70
N HIS A 55 0.49 -7.99 15.33
CA HIS A 55 1.28 -8.97 14.58
C HIS A 55 1.65 -8.45 13.18
N LEU A 56 0.70 -7.85 12.47
CA LEU A 56 0.95 -7.26 11.15
C LEU A 56 2.00 -6.14 11.24
N ARG A 57 1.88 -5.21 12.19
CA ARG A 57 2.87 -4.14 12.35
C ARG A 57 4.27 -4.68 12.61
N TRP A 58 4.40 -5.61 13.55
CA TRP A 58 5.69 -6.23 13.83
C TRP A 58 6.30 -6.87 12.58
N ALA A 59 5.51 -7.61 11.80
CA ALA A 59 6.00 -8.25 10.58
C ALA A 59 6.38 -7.23 9.49
N LEU A 60 5.54 -6.20 9.29
CA LEU A 60 5.78 -5.13 8.31
C LEU A 60 7.08 -4.37 8.61
N ASP A 61 7.27 -3.96 9.85
CA ASP A 61 8.47 -3.24 10.29
C ASP A 61 9.72 -4.11 10.16
N THR A 62 9.64 -5.38 10.59
CA THR A 62 10.76 -6.34 10.53
C THR A 62 11.25 -6.55 9.09
N HIS A 63 10.34 -6.50 8.11
CA HIS A 63 10.65 -6.77 6.70
C HIS A 63 10.73 -5.52 5.82
N GLY A 64 10.56 -4.31 6.38
CA GLY A 64 10.53 -3.07 5.61
C GLY A 64 9.39 -3.04 4.58
N VAL A 65 8.27 -3.70 4.89
CA VAL A 65 7.09 -3.81 4.04
C VAL A 65 6.08 -2.78 4.49
N ARG A 66 5.35 -2.16 3.54
CA ARG A 66 4.25 -1.24 3.86
C ARG A 66 2.91 -1.85 3.49
N THR A 67 1.86 -1.39 4.16
CA THR A 67 0.50 -1.83 3.88
C THR A 67 -0.36 -0.70 3.35
N ILE A 68 -1.30 -1.06 2.50
CA ILE A 68 -2.45 -0.24 2.13
C ILE A 68 -3.71 -1.08 2.27
N LEU A 69 -4.84 -0.43 2.54
CA LEU A 69 -6.14 -1.08 2.45
C LEU A 69 -6.79 -0.77 1.11
N ALA A 70 -7.44 -1.77 0.55
CA ALA A 70 -8.26 -1.64 -0.63
C ALA A 70 -9.67 -2.15 -0.34
N ARG A 71 -10.63 -1.59 -1.07
CA ARG A 71 -11.98 -2.11 -1.13
C ARG A 71 -12.17 -2.72 -2.50
N ARG A 72 -12.66 -3.95 -2.55
CA ARG A 72 -13.00 -4.59 -3.82
C ARG A 72 -14.12 -3.83 -4.52
N SER A 73 -13.83 -3.23 -5.67
CA SER A 73 -14.84 -2.68 -6.57
C SER A 73 -15.52 -3.83 -7.34
N GLY A 74 -16.84 -3.79 -7.47
CA GLY A 74 -17.60 -4.74 -8.30
C GLY A 74 -18.42 -5.80 -7.56
N SER A 75 -18.29 -5.99 -6.24
CA SER A 75 -19.27 -6.77 -5.48
C SER A 75 -20.42 -5.86 -5.03
N ARG A 76 -21.39 -5.65 -5.93
CA ARG A 76 -22.72 -5.20 -5.51
C ARG A 76 -23.22 -6.26 -4.54
N ARG A 77 -23.40 -5.90 -3.26
CA ARG A 77 -24.15 -6.75 -2.34
C ARG A 77 -25.48 -7.05 -3.02
N VAL A 78 -25.69 -8.28 -3.48
CA VAL A 78 -27.05 -8.80 -3.61
C VAL A 78 -27.57 -8.73 -2.18
N GLY A 79 -28.53 -7.83 -1.94
CA GLY A 79 -29.05 -7.58 -0.61
C GLY A 79 -29.39 -8.91 0.06
N ALA A 80 -28.85 -9.12 1.27
CA ALA A 80 -29.46 -10.08 2.16
C ALA A 80 -30.88 -9.57 2.42
N ARG A 81 -31.86 -10.42 2.09
CA ARG A 81 -33.28 -10.20 2.37
C ARG A 81 -33.52 -9.99 3.86
#